data_AF-A0A849D8B1-F1
#
_entry.id   AF-A0A849D8B1-F1
#
_cell.length_a   1.000
_cell.length_b   1.000
_cell.length_c   1.000
_cell.angle_alpha   90.00
_cell.angle_beta   90.00
_cell.angle_gamma   90.00
#
_symmetry.space_group_name_H-M   'P 1'
#
loop_
_entity.id
_entity.type
_entity.pdbx_description
1 polymer ?
#
loop_
_entity_poly.entity_id
_entity_poly.type
_entity_poly.pdbx_seq_one_letter_code
_entity_poly.pdbx_strand_id
1 'polypeptide(L)'
;GLLLAMVQRIILLFAVSFLIGLKNPFYYIKTEWLSVGVSGQAIILFFGGLFLLYKSTSEIHEKVELPHHDEDAIKAKNLTSYSRAIFQIVVIDFIFSIDSILTAVGMTNGIGEKPMDALILMIIAVVISILIMMIFANPIRVFINKHPSMQLLALAFLILIGFMLIAEAAHLSHTKIFNQEIGAIPKGYLYFAIAFSLLVEFLNMKMRKKVEVVNEDSSDNSG
;
A
#
# COMPACT_ATOMS: atom_id res chain seq x y z
N GLY A 1 8.92 7.75 13.14
CA GLY A 1 8.13 6.97 12.18
C GLY A 1 8.66 7.19 10.78
N LEU A 2 8.20 8.24 10.10
CA LEU A 2 8.52 8.53 8.70
C LEU A 2 10.03 8.52 8.38
N LEU A 3 10.86 9.19 9.18
CA LEU A 3 12.32 9.20 8.97
C LEU A 3 12.94 7.80 9.02
N LEU A 4 12.49 6.96 9.95
CA LEU A 4 13.00 5.60 10.09
C LEU A 4 12.60 4.71 8.91
N ALA A 5 11.36 4.84 8.44
CA ALA A 5 10.88 4.18 7.23
C ALA A 5 11.71 4.58 6.00
N MET A 6 11.99 5.87 5.82
CA MET A 6 12.84 6.34 4.71
C MET A 6 14.25 5.76 4.75
N VAL A 7 14.90 5.75 5.91
CA VAL A 7 16.23 5.14 6.06
C VAL A 7 16.18 3.66 5.72
N GLN A 8 15.17 2.95 6.20
CA GLN A 8 14.94 1.55 5.85
C GLN A 8 14.76 1.36 4.33
N ARG A 9 14.06 2.27 3.65
CA ARG A 9 13.87 2.21 2.20
C ARG A 9 15.16 2.45 1.42
N ILE A 10 16.00 3.38 1.87
CA ILE A 10 17.34 3.60 1.31
C ILE A 10 18.23 2.36 1.53
N ILE A 11 18.19 1.74 2.71
CA ILE A 11 18.93 0.50 2.98
C ILE A 11 18.47 -0.62 2.04
N LEU A 12 17.15 -0.78 1.84
CA LEU A 12 16.63 -1.77 0.90
C LEU A 12 17.09 -1.52 -0.54
N LEU A 13 17.24 -0.26 -0.95
CA LEU A 13 17.73 0.11 -2.28
C LEU A 13 19.16 -0.39 -2.50
N PHE A 14 20.04 -0.28 -1.52
CA PHE A 14 21.39 -0.88 -1.59
C PHE A 14 21.35 -2.42 -1.54
N ALA A 15 20.31 -3.00 -0.92
CA ALA A 15 20.07 -4.44 -0.87
C ALA A 15 19.25 -4.97 -2.06
N VAL A 16 19.00 -4.17 -3.11
CA VAL A 16 18.18 -4.59 -4.27
C VAL A 16 18.74 -5.84 -4.93
N SER A 17 20.06 -5.93 -5.13
CA SER A 17 20.69 -7.13 -5.72
C SER A 17 20.42 -8.40 -4.89
N PHE A 18 20.37 -8.27 -3.56
CA PHE A 18 20.00 -9.37 -2.66
C PHE A 18 18.50 -9.70 -2.77
N LEU A 19 17.63 -8.70 -2.83
CA LEU A 19 16.18 -8.87 -3.03
C LEU A 19 15.86 -9.59 -4.35
N ILE A 20 16.58 -9.28 -5.44
CA ILE A 20 16.43 -9.98 -6.73
C ILE A 20 16.76 -11.46 -6.59
N GLY A 21 17.77 -11.81 -5.78
CA GLY A 21 18.12 -13.21 -5.48
C GLY A 21 17.00 -13.98 -4.77
N LEU A 22 16.17 -13.30 -3.96
CA LEU A 22 15.03 -13.90 -3.25
C LEU A 22 13.85 -14.26 -4.17
N LYS A 23 13.89 -13.86 -5.45
CA LYS A 23 12.91 -14.26 -6.46
C LYS A 23 13.00 -15.74 -6.82
N ASN A 24 14.20 -16.31 -6.79
CA ASN A 24 14.41 -17.70 -7.18
C ASN A 24 13.76 -18.64 -6.13
N PRO A 25 12.88 -19.58 -6.55
CA PRO A 25 12.30 -20.54 -5.62
C PRO A 25 13.42 -21.43 -5.05
N PHE A 26 13.54 -21.45 -3.72
CA PHE A 26 14.52 -22.29 -3.04
C PHE A 26 13.95 -23.65 -2.63
N TYR A 27 12.63 -23.79 -2.63
CA TYR A 27 11.94 -25.03 -2.32
C TYR A 27 10.71 -25.21 -3.20
N TYR A 28 10.47 -26.43 -3.67
CA TYR A 28 9.29 -26.75 -4.47
C TYR A 28 8.45 -27.79 -3.72
N ILE A 29 7.20 -27.44 -3.43
CA ILE A 29 6.22 -28.36 -2.88
C ILE A 29 5.39 -28.87 -4.06
N LYS A 30 5.45 -30.18 -4.30
CA LYS A 30 4.66 -30.86 -5.32
C LYS A 30 3.77 -31.91 -4.65
N THR A 31 2.45 -31.67 -4.68
CA THR A 31 1.38 -32.58 -4.27
C THR A 31 0.48 -32.83 -5.48
N GLU A 32 -0.31 -33.91 -5.51
CA GLU A 32 -1.18 -34.26 -6.66
C GLU A 32 -2.12 -33.12 -7.12
N TRP A 33 -2.51 -32.23 -6.22
CA TRP A 33 -3.44 -31.12 -6.47
C TRP A 33 -2.82 -29.72 -6.30
N LEU A 34 -1.55 -29.65 -5.87
CA LEU A 34 -0.88 -28.39 -5.52
C LEU A 34 0.61 -28.43 -5.90
N SER A 35 1.03 -27.55 -6.80
CA SER A 35 2.45 -27.28 -7.09
C SER A 35 2.77 -25.84 -6.73
N VAL A 36 3.71 -25.63 -5.82
CA VAL A 36 4.10 -24.30 -5.31
C VAL A 36 5.63 -24.20 -5.23
N GLY A 37 6.19 -23.22 -5.92
CA GLY A 37 7.56 -22.75 -5.73
C GLY A 37 7.61 -21.73 -4.59
N VAL A 38 8.30 -22.06 -3.52
CA VAL A 38 8.49 -21.16 -2.38
C VAL A 38 9.73 -20.31 -2.65
N SER A 39 9.52 -19.01 -2.83
CA SER A 39 10.57 -18.00 -2.93
C SER A 39 10.47 -17.03 -1.75
N GLY A 40 11.59 -16.40 -1.39
CA GLY A 40 11.61 -15.41 -0.31
C GLY A 40 10.70 -14.22 -0.65
N GLN A 41 10.66 -13.86 -1.93
CA GLN A 41 9.75 -12.85 -2.46
C GLN A 41 8.28 -13.22 -2.25
N ALA A 42 7.85 -14.42 -2.63
CA ALA A 42 6.45 -14.83 -2.49
C ALA A 42 6.01 -14.85 -1.03
N ILE A 43 6.88 -15.30 -0.11
CA ILE A 43 6.62 -15.28 1.33
C ILE A 43 6.39 -13.84 1.81
N ILE A 44 7.29 -12.91 1.47
CA ILE A 44 7.20 -11.53 1.94
C ILE A 44 5.93 -10.85 1.40
N LEU A 45 5.62 -11.02 0.12
CA LEU A 45 4.43 -10.43 -0.49
C LEU A 45 3.13 -11.05 0.08
N PHE A 46 3.10 -12.36 0.32
CA PHE A 46 1.95 -13.04 0.88
C PHE A 46 1.65 -12.58 2.32
N PHE A 47 2.65 -12.64 3.20
CA PHE A 47 2.49 -12.18 4.59
C PHE A 47 2.27 -10.68 4.67
N GLY A 48 2.93 -9.91 3.81
CA GLY A 48 2.74 -8.47 3.70
C GLY A 48 1.30 -8.12 3.29
N GLY A 49 0.76 -8.82 2.28
CA GLY A 49 -0.62 -8.66 1.85
C GLY A 49 -1.63 -9.03 2.95
N LEU A 50 -1.43 -10.16 3.64
CA LEU A 50 -2.26 -10.54 4.80
C LEU A 50 -2.22 -9.48 5.91
N PHE A 51 -1.03 -8.97 6.21
CA PHE A 51 -0.85 -7.90 7.20
C PHE A 51 -1.59 -6.62 6.79
N LEU A 52 -1.51 -6.21 5.53
CA LEU A 52 -2.24 -5.04 5.02
C LEU A 52 -3.76 -5.25 5.10
N LEU A 53 -4.26 -6.43 4.73
CA LEU A 53 -5.68 -6.76 4.85
C LEU A 53 -6.15 -6.65 6.31
N TYR A 54 -5.47 -7.35 7.22
CA TYR A 54 -5.80 -7.33 8.64
C TYR A 54 -5.79 -5.91 9.20
N LYS A 55 -4.71 -5.15 8.93
CA LYS A 55 -4.55 -3.82 9.51
C LYS A 55 -5.58 -2.84 8.97
N SER A 56 -5.82 -2.86 7.67
CA SER A 56 -6.76 -1.93 7.02
C SER A 56 -8.19 -2.23 7.42
N THR A 57 -8.60 -3.50 7.46
CA THR A 57 -9.93 -3.89 7.94
C THR A 57 -10.13 -3.52 9.41
N SER A 58 -9.13 -3.73 10.26
CA SER A 58 -9.20 -3.33 11.68
C SER A 58 -9.36 -1.82 11.85
N GLU A 59 -8.61 -1.02 11.09
CA GLU A 59 -8.71 0.45 11.09
C GLU A 59 -10.06 0.94 10.57
N ILE A 60 -10.61 0.29 9.53
CA ILE A 60 -11.95 0.62 9.03
C ILE A 60 -13.00 0.35 10.10
N HIS A 61 -12.94 -0.82 10.74
CA HIS A 61 -13.90 -1.20 11.80
C HIS A 61 -13.87 -0.20 12.96
N GLU A 62 -12.67 0.15 13.45
CA GLU A 62 -12.51 1.17 14.51
C GLU A 62 -13.10 2.52 14.10
N LYS A 63 -12.89 2.95 12.86
CA LYS A 63 -13.39 4.24 12.35
C LYS A 63 -14.89 4.29 12.08
N VAL A 64 -15.48 3.17 11.70
CA VAL A 64 -16.91 3.08 11.36
C VAL A 64 -17.76 2.88 12.60
N GLU A 65 -17.29 2.10 13.60
CA GLU A 65 -18.06 1.77 14.80
C GLU A 65 -17.94 2.79 15.93
N LEU A 66 -16.87 3.61 15.95
CA LEU A 66 -16.59 4.55 17.04
C LEU A 66 -16.49 6.02 16.57
N PRO A 67 -17.49 6.60 15.89
CA PRO A 67 -17.41 8.00 15.46
C PRO A 67 -17.41 9.02 16.62
N HIS A 68 -17.66 8.61 17.87
CA HIS A 68 -17.87 9.50 19.03
C HIS A 68 -17.15 9.06 20.34
N HIS A 69 -16.02 8.35 20.27
CA HIS A 69 -15.27 7.90 21.47
C HIS A 69 -13.87 8.52 21.58
N ASP A 70 -13.70 9.76 21.15
CA ASP A 70 -12.38 10.44 21.16
C ASP A 70 -12.08 11.23 22.45
N GLU A 71 -13.00 11.39 23.41
CA GLU A 71 -12.71 12.24 24.58
C GLU A 71 -12.29 11.49 25.85
N ASP A 72 -12.80 10.27 26.12
CA ASP A 72 -12.57 9.62 27.43
C ASP A 72 -11.51 8.50 27.45
N ALA A 73 -11.13 7.93 26.30
CA ALA A 73 -10.19 6.80 26.26
C ALA A 73 -8.70 7.21 26.22
N ILE A 74 -8.39 8.51 26.10
CA ILE A 74 -7.06 8.99 25.71
C ILE A 74 -6.04 9.03 26.86
N LYS A 75 -6.44 9.01 28.14
CA LYS A 75 -5.49 9.29 29.24
C LYS A 75 -4.62 8.11 29.71
N ALA A 76 -4.94 6.85 29.40
CA ALA A 76 -4.22 5.69 29.95
C ALA A 76 -3.25 4.95 28.99
N LYS A 77 -3.22 5.28 27.69
CA LYS A 77 -2.57 4.44 26.64
C LYS A 77 -1.30 5.04 26.00
N ASN A 78 -0.75 6.13 26.55
CA ASN A 78 0.07 7.06 25.78
C ASN A 78 1.57 6.74 25.61
N LEU A 79 2.15 5.73 26.26
CA LEU A 79 3.60 5.44 26.12
C LEU A 79 3.91 4.14 25.38
N THR A 80 3.09 3.11 25.52
CA THR A 80 3.19 1.87 24.71
C THR A 80 2.70 2.04 23.27
N SER A 81 2.01 3.15 22.96
CA SER A 81 1.46 3.45 21.64
C SER A 81 2.52 3.96 20.64
N TYR A 82 3.46 4.80 21.05
CA TYR A 82 4.41 5.44 20.11
C TYR A 82 5.36 4.46 19.44
N SER A 83 5.97 3.55 20.20
CA SER A 83 6.87 2.53 19.63
C SER A 83 6.13 1.57 18.70
N ARG A 84 4.91 1.17 19.09
CA ARG A 84 4.03 0.33 18.25
C ARG A 84 3.63 1.04 16.96
N ALA A 85 3.30 2.33 17.00
CA ALA A 85 2.96 3.12 15.81
C ALA A 85 4.17 3.26 14.88
N ILE A 86 5.37 3.51 15.42
CA ILE A 86 6.60 3.56 14.61
C ILE A 86 6.86 2.21 13.94
N PHE A 87 6.76 1.12 14.69
CA PHE A 87 6.92 -0.24 14.14
C PHE A 87 5.94 -0.53 13.01
N GLN A 88 4.66 -0.18 13.18
CA GLN A 88 3.65 -0.34 12.13
C GLN A 88 3.98 0.46 10.86
N ILE A 89 4.37 1.73 11.01
CA ILE A 89 4.76 2.58 9.87
C ILE A 89 5.92 1.93 9.10
N VAL A 90 6.93 1.44 9.82
CA VAL A 90 8.12 0.83 9.22
C VAL A 90 7.79 -0.50 8.53
N VAL A 91 6.93 -1.33 9.13
CA VAL A 91 6.50 -2.59 8.52
C VAL A 91 5.66 -2.35 7.26
N ILE A 92 4.72 -1.39 7.29
CA ILE A 92 3.92 -1.01 6.12
C ILE A 92 4.84 -0.50 5.00
N ASP A 93 5.77 0.40 5.31
CA ASP A 93 6.72 0.94 4.32
C ASP A 93 7.66 -0.13 3.77
N PHE A 94 8.10 -1.09 4.60
CA PHE A 94 8.91 -2.21 4.16
C PHE A 94 8.19 -3.09 3.13
N ILE A 95 6.93 -3.45 3.39
CA ILE A 95 6.10 -4.26 2.48
C ILE A 95 5.91 -3.52 1.15
N PHE A 96 5.56 -2.23 1.19
CA PHE A 96 5.41 -1.41 -0.02
C PHE A 96 6.72 -1.16 -0.76
N SER A 97 7.82 -1.01 -0.04
CA SER A 97 9.14 -0.86 -0.64
C SER A 97 9.52 -2.10 -1.45
N ILE A 98 9.24 -3.29 -0.92
CA ILE A 98 9.56 -4.55 -1.61
C ILE A 98 8.71 -4.71 -2.88
N ASP A 99 7.40 -4.52 -2.83
CA ASP A 99 6.56 -4.58 -4.04
C ASP A 99 6.99 -3.56 -5.11
N SER A 100 7.20 -2.29 -4.71
CA SER A 100 7.60 -1.24 -5.66
C SER A 100 8.97 -1.51 -6.30
N ILE A 101 9.95 -1.99 -5.52
CA ILE A 101 11.27 -2.38 -6.03
C ILE A 101 11.16 -3.58 -6.98
N LEU A 102 10.43 -4.62 -6.60
CA LEU A 102 10.30 -5.82 -7.43
C LEU A 102 9.54 -5.56 -8.73
N THR A 103 8.54 -4.69 -8.69
CA THR A 103 7.84 -4.21 -9.88
C THR A 103 8.80 -3.45 -10.79
N ALA A 104 9.62 -2.56 -10.23
CA ALA A 104 10.62 -1.82 -10.99
C ALA A 104 11.65 -2.77 -11.62
N VAL A 105 12.14 -3.79 -10.89
CA VAL A 105 13.01 -4.83 -11.43
C VAL A 105 12.31 -5.56 -12.58
N GLY A 106 11.06 -5.98 -12.39
CA GLY A 106 10.28 -6.69 -13.40
C GLY A 106 10.14 -5.91 -14.71
N MET A 107 9.93 -4.60 -14.62
CA MET A 107 9.78 -3.70 -15.78
C MET A 107 11.12 -3.26 -16.42
N THR A 108 12.22 -3.34 -15.68
CA THR A 108 13.55 -2.90 -16.15
C THR A 108 14.45 -4.06 -16.60
N ASN A 109 14.03 -5.31 -16.39
CA ASN A 109 14.68 -6.49 -16.96
C ASN A 109 14.69 -6.41 -18.50
N GLY A 110 15.87 -6.18 -19.09
CA GLY A 110 16.06 -6.04 -20.54
C GLY A 110 16.29 -4.61 -21.03
N ILE A 111 16.32 -3.62 -20.14
CA ILE A 111 16.69 -2.24 -20.47
C ILE A 111 18.21 -2.09 -20.32
N GLY A 112 18.92 -2.07 -21.45
CA GLY A 112 20.38 -1.88 -21.53
C GLY A 112 21.18 -3.19 -21.64
N GLU A 113 22.30 -3.17 -22.36
CA GLU A 113 23.21 -4.33 -22.48
C GLU A 113 23.96 -4.62 -21.16
N LYS A 114 23.98 -3.67 -20.22
CA LYS A 114 24.65 -3.81 -18.92
C LYS A 114 23.62 -3.88 -17.79
N PRO A 115 23.71 -4.87 -16.87
CA PRO A 115 22.80 -4.98 -15.72
C PRO A 115 22.88 -3.78 -14.75
N MET A 116 23.93 -2.95 -14.86
CA MET A 116 24.08 -1.74 -14.05
C MET A 116 23.15 -0.60 -14.52
N ASP A 117 22.75 -0.56 -15.79
CA ASP A 117 21.95 0.55 -16.33
C ASP A 117 20.52 0.52 -15.77
N ALA A 118 19.91 -0.67 -15.76
CA ALA A 118 18.62 -0.91 -15.11
C ALA A 118 18.67 -0.58 -13.60
N LEU A 119 19.76 -0.95 -12.92
CA LEU A 119 19.92 -0.68 -11.50
C LEU A 119 20.00 0.81 -11.20
N ILE A 120 20.75 1.58 -11.99
CA ILE A 120 20.83 3.04 -11.85
C ILE A 120 19.45 3.68 -12.06
N LEU A 121 18.69 3.25 -13.07
CA LEU A 121 17.33 3.76 -13.31
C LEU A 121 16.39 3.49 -12.13
N MET A 122 16.44 2.27 -11.56
CA MET A 122 15.66 1.93 -10.37
C MET A 122 16.04 2.80 -9.17
N ILE A 123 17.33 3.00 -8.94
CA ILE A 123 17.83 3.85 -7.85
C ILE A 123 17.31 5.28 -8.01
N ILE A 124 17.49 5.87 -9.20
CA ILE A 124 17.04 7.24 -9.48
C ILE A 124 15.53 7.36 -9.27
N ALA A 125 14.74 6.42 -9.80
CA ALA A 125 13.29 6.43 -9.66
C ALA A 125 12.83 6.34 -8.20
N VAL A 126 13.44 5.45 -7.40
CA VAL A 126 13.11 5.30 -5.99
C VAL A 126 13.52 6.53 -5.19
N VAL A 127 14.71 7.10 -5.43
CA VAL A 127 15.17 8.33 -4.76
C VAL A 127 14.23 9.50 -5.07
N ILE A 128 13.84 9.70 -6.33
CA ILE A 128 12.87 10.73 -6.72
C ILE A 128 11.52 10.49 -6.02
N SER A 129 11.03 9.26 -5.99
CA SER A 129 9.78 8.89 -5.31
C SER A 129 9.81 9.26 -3.82
N ILE A 130 10.92 8.96 -3.12
CA ILE A 130 11.09 9.29 -1.70
C ILE A 130 11.11 10.81 -1.50
N LEU A 131 11.84 11.55 -2.34
CA LEU A 131 11.89 13.02 -2.25
C LEU A 131 10.52 13.66 -2.42
N ILE A 132 9.75 13.22 -3.42
CA ILE A 132 8.37 13.69 -3.62
C ILE A 132 7.52 13.34 -2.39
N MET A 133 7.60 12.11 -1.89
CA MET A 133 6.86 11.70 -0.70
C MET A 133 7.20 12.59 0.51
N MET A 134 8.48 12.95 0.72
CA MET A 134 8.90 13.81 1.83
C MET A 134 8.26 15.20 1.76
N ILE A 135 8.29 15.82 0.59
CA ILE A 135 7.75 17.16 0.37
C ILE A 135 6.24 17.16 0.60
N PHE A 136 5.54 16.12 0.15
CA PHE A 136 4.08 16.05 0.18
C PHE A 136 3.49 15.32 1.40
N ALA A 137 4.29 14.65 2.24
CA ALA A 137 3.79 13.86 3.37
C ALA A 137 2.92 14.67 4.34
N ASN A 138 3.36 15.88 4.73
CA ASN A 138 2.61 16.70 5.68
C ASN A 138 1.33 17.30 5.07
N PRO A 139 1.37 17.91 3.86
CA PRO A 139 0.14 18.34 3.17
C PRO A 139 -0.88 17.22 2.97
N ILE A 140 -0.43 16.03 2.53
CA ILE A 140 -1.30 14.86 2.32
C ILE A 140 -1.93 14.44 3.66
N ARG A 141 -1.16 14.39 4.74
CA ARG A 141 -1.67 14.05 6.09
C ARG A 141 -2.77 15.02 6.52
N VAL A 142 -2.54 16.33 6.39
CA VAL A 142 -3.53 17.35 6.80
C VAL A 142 -4.79 17.24 5.95
N PHE A 143 -4.65 17.01 4.64
CA PHE A 143 -5.79 16.84 3.73
C PHE A 143 -6.63 15.60 4.08
N ILE A 144 -5.99 14.45 4.27
CA ILE A 144 -6.68 13.21 4.63
C ILE A 144 -7.39 13.33 5.99
N ASN A 145 -6.76 13.97 6.98
CA ASN A 145 -7.38 14.18 8.30
C ASN A 145 -8.60 15.12 8.24
N LYS A 146 -8.62 16.06 7.31
CA LYS A 146 -9.74 17.00 7.12
C LYS A 146 -10.94 16.35 6.42
N HIS A 147 -10.71 15.27 5.67
CA HIS A 147 -11.73 14.62 4.84
C HIS A 147 -11.86 13.13 5.23
N PRO A 148 -12.76 12.78 6.17
CA PRO A 148 -12.91 11.40 6.66
C PRO A 148 -13.18 10.37 5.56
N SER A 149 -13.91 10.76 4.51
CA SER A 149 -14.16 9.92 3.34
C SER A 149 -12.88 9.59 2.56
N MET A 150 -11.96 10.55 2.42
CA MET A 150 -10.63 10.31 1.83
C MET A 150 -9.80 9.35 2.67
N GLN A 151 -9.94 9.41 4.00
CA GLN A 151 -9.25 8.49 4.89
C GLN A 151 -9.77 7.05 4.76
N LEU A 152 -11.08 6.88 4.70
CA LEU A 152 -11.70 5.57 4.45
C LEU A 152 -11.30 5.03 3.07
N LEU A 153 -11.27 5.91 2.05
CA LEU A 153 -10.84 5.56 0.71
C LEU A 153 -9.38 5.08 0.67
N ALA A 154 -8.48 5.74 1.41
CA ALA A 154 -7.09 5.32 1.53
C ALA A 154 -6.95 3.92 2.19
N LEU A 155 -7.76 3.62 3.21
CA LEU A 155 -7.80 2.29 3.84
C LEU A 155 -8.36 1.22 2.88
N ALA A 156 -9.35 1.57 2.06
CA ALA A 156 -9.85 0.67 1.01
C ALA A 156 -8.78 0.38 -0.06
N PHE A 157 -7.97 1.37 -0.44
CA PHE A 157 -6.83 1.15 -1.33
C PHE A 157 -5.76 0.25 -0.70
N LEU A 158 -5.51 0.37 0.61
CA LEU A 158 -4.63 -0.55 1.32
C LEU A 158 -5.13 -2.01 1.28
N ILE A 159 -6.45 -2.23 1.36
CA ILE A 159 -7.07 -3.56 1.17
C ILE A 159 -6.85 -4.06 -0.26
N LEU A 160 -7.12 -3.22 -1.25
CA LEU A 160 -6.96 -3.57 -2.67
C LEU A 160 -5.50 -3.94 -2.99
N ILE A 161 -4.55 -3.15 -2.49
CA ILE A 161 -3.12 -3.44 -2.65
C ILE A 161 -2.76 -4.72 -1.88
N GLY A 162 -3.24 -4.90 -0.65
CA GLY A 162 -3.01 -6.13 0.13
C GLY A 162 -3.47 -7.39 -0.60
N PHE A 163 -4.66 -7.34 -1.22
CA PHE A 163 -5.16 -8.40 -2.08
C PHE A 163 -4.26 -8.62 -3.31
N MET A 164 -3.83 -7.53 -3.96
CA MET A 164 -2.91 -7.59 -5.10
C MET A 164 -1.59 -8.27 -4.74
N LEU A 165 -1.01 -7.99 -3.56
CA LEU A 165 0.24 -8.62 -3.11
C LEU A 165 0.07 -10.13 -2.90
N ILE A 166 -1.08 -10.57 -2.37
CA ILE A 166 -1.38 -12.00 -2.21
C ILE A 166 -1.52 -12.66 -3.57
N ALA A 167 -2.23 -12.03 -4.51
CA ALA A 167 -2.38 -12.55 -5.86
C ALA A 167 -1.03 -12.65 -6.58
N GLU A 168 -0.17 -11.63 -6.44
CA GLU A 168 1.16 -11.60 -7.03
C GLU A 168 2.09 -12.63 -6.40
N ALA A 169 2.03 -12.83 -5.07
CA ALA A 169 2.73 -13.91 -4.39
C ALA A 169 2.31 -15.28 -4.92
N ALA A 170 1.01 -15.50 -5.11
CA ALA A 170 0.48 -16.76 -5.61
C ALA A 170 0.88 -17.03 -7.07
N HIS A 171 0.93 -15.98 -7.90
CA HIS A 171 1.46 -16.02 -9.26
C HIS A 171 2.96 -16.36 -9.29
N LEU A 172 3.76 -15.67 -8.49
CA LEU A 172 5.22 -15.88 -8.38
C LEU A 172 5.57 -17.28 -7.87
N SER A 173 4.70 -17.86 -7.05
CA SER A 173 4.83 -19.24 -6.59
C SER A 173 4.48 -20.29 -7.64
N HIS A 174 4.11 -19.91 -8.87
CA HIS A 174 3.60 -20.82 -9.91
C HIS A 174 2.52 -21.75 -9.36
N THR A 175 1.68 -21.20 -8.48
CA THR A 175 0.70 -21.97 -7.73
C THR A 175 -0.30 -22.56 -8.71
N LYS A 176 -0.27 -23.88 -8.87
CA LYS A 176 -1.29 -24.64 -9.60
C LYS A 176 -2.29 -25.18 -8.61
N ILE A 177 -3.53 -24.73 -8.72
CA ILE A 177 -4.67 -25.30 -7.99
C ILE A 177 -5.55 -25.97 -9.05
N PHE A 178 -5.75 -27.28 -8.95
CA PHE A 178 -6.53 -28.06 -9.93
C PHE A 178 -6.10 -27.83 -11.40
N ASN A 179 -4.80 -27.86 -11.68
CA ASN A 179 -4.22 -27.60 -13.02
C ASN A 179 -4.46 -26.19 -13.61
N GLN A 180 -5.04 -25.24 -12.87
CA GLN A 180 -5.09 -23.84 -13.28
C GLN A 180 -3.99 -23.04 -12.58
N GLU A 181 -3.23 -22.29 -13.38
CA GLU A 181 -2.23 -21.34 -12.88
C GLU A 181 -2.91 -20.04 -12.46
N ILE A 182 -2.52 -19.52 -11.30
CA ILE A 182 -2.93 -18.18 -10.89
C ILE A 182 -2.18 -17.18 -11.79
N GLY A 183 -2.90 -16.54 -12.70
CA GLY A 183 -2.35 -15.55 -13.62
C GLY A 183 -1.97 -14.23 -12.92
N ALA A 184 -1.04 -13.49 -13.52
CA ALA A 184 -0.71 -12.15 -13.06
C ALA A 184 -1.90 -11.22 -13.31
N ILE A 185 -2.29 -10.46 -12.28
CA ILE A 185 -3.27 -9.38 -12.43
C ILE A 185 -2.53 -8.17 -13.03
N PRO A 186 -2.96 -7.62 -14.19
CA PRO A 186 -2.31 -6.44 -14.74
C PRO A 186 -2.46 -5.23 -13.80
N LYS A 187 -1.33 -4.62 -13.39
CA LYS A 187 -1.32 -3.50 -12.44
C LYS A 187 -2.10 -2.27 -12.92
N GLY A 188 -2.31 -2.15 -14.23
CA GLY A 188 -3.16 -1.10 -14.82
C GLY A 188 -4.59 -1.10 -14.28
N TYR A 189 -5.16 -2.28 -13.97
CA TYR A 189 -6.50 -2.35 -13.36
C TYR A 189 -6.52 -1.71 -11.96
N LEU A 190 -5.48 -1.95 -11.16
CA LEU A 190 -5.34 -1.34 -9.85
C LEU A 190 -5.18 0.18 -9.96
N TYR A 191 -4.32 0.66 -10.85
CA TYR A 191 -4.12 2.10 -11.04
C TYR A 191 -5.39 2.79 -11.56
N PHE A 192 -6.12 2.14 -12.47
CA PHE A 192 -7.40 2.64 -12.95
C PHE A 192 -8.44 2.70 -11.82
N ALA A 193 -8.55 1.65 -11.00
CA ALA A 193 -9.47 1.64 -9.86
C ALA A 193 -9.16 2.77 -8.87
N ILE A 194 -7.88 2.98 -8.52
CA ILE A 194 -7.45 4.07 -7.62
C ILE A 194 -7.81 5.43 -8.23
N ALA A 195 -7.45 5.67 -9.49
CA ALA A 195 -7.73 6.94 -10.15
C ALA A 195 -9.23 7.22 -10.28
N PHE A 196 -10.02 6.20 -10.65
CA PHE A 196 -11.47 6.30 -10.77
C PHE A 196 -12.12 6.60 -9.42
N SER A 197 -11.76 5.88 -8.36
CA SER A 197 -12.33 6.12 -7.03
C SER A 197 -11.95 7.50 -6.47
N LEU A 198 -10.72 7.98 -6.70
CA LEU A 198 -10.33 9.33 -6.34
C LEU A 198 -11.12 10.40 -7.11
N LEU A 199 -11.36 10.18 -8.41
CA LEU A 199 -12.17 11.07 -9.23
C LEU A 199 -13.61 11.13 -8.71
N VAL A 200 -14.22 9.97 -8.45
CA VAL A 200 -15.58 9.88 -7.89
C VAL A 200 -15.65 10.58 -6.55
N GLU A 201 -14.67 10.37 -5.66
CA GLU A 201 -14.66 11.01 -4.35
C GLU A 201 -14.46 12.53 -4.44
N PHE A 202 -13.62 13.00 -5.37
CA PHE A 202 -13.46 14.43 -5.63
C PHE A 202 -14.76 15.08 -6.13
N LEU A 203 -15.50 14.40 -7.01
CA LEU A 203 -16.83 14.84 -7.47
C LEU A 203 -17.83 14.85 -6.30
N ASN A 204 -17.83 13.81 -5.47
CA ASN A 204 -18.68 13.69 -4.29
C ASN A 204 -18.44 14.83 -3.28
N MET A 205 -17.18 15.14 -2.99
CA MET A 205 -16.81 16.29 -2.15
C MET A 205 -17.32 17.61 -2.73
N LYS A 206 -17.20 17.81 -4.05
CA LYS A 206 -17.69 19.02 -4.73
C LYS A 206 -19.21 19.14 -4.66
N MET A 207 -19.93 18.02 -4.77
CA MET A 207 -21.39 17.98 -4.64
C MET A 207 -21.85 18.30 -3.21
N ARG A 208 -21.24 17.70 -2.19
CA ARG A 208 -21.58 17.97 -0.77
C ARG A 208 -21.46 19.44 -0.42
N LYS A 209 -20.37 20.09 -0.83
CA LYS A 209 -20.16 21.53 -0.62
C LYS A 209 -21.27 22.38 -1.26
N LYS A 210 -21.82 21.95 -2.40
CA LYS A 210 -22.91 22.66 -3.09
C LYS A 210 -24.26 22.51 -2.36
N VAL A 211 -24.50 21.35 -1.73
CA VAL A 211 -25.72 21.09 -0.97
C VAL A 211 -25.74 21.85 0.36
N GLU A 212 -24.60 21.98 1.06
CA GLU A 212 -24.48 22.80 2.27
C GLU A 212 -24.81 24.27 2.00
N VAL A 213 -24.29 24.86 0.91
CA VAL A 213 -24.53 26.26 0.56
C VAL A 213 -26.01 26.55 0.26
N VAL A 214 -26.73 25.62 -0.40
CA VAL A 214 -28.16 25.79 -0.70
C VAL A 214 -29.05 25.69 0.55
N ASN A 215 -28.61 24.91 1.55
CA ASN A 215 -29.32 24.78 2.82
C ASN A 215 -29.09 26.00 3.75
N GLU A 216 -27.93 26.66 3.69
CA GLU A 216 -27.70 27.93 4.39
C GLU A 216 -28.55 29.07 3.80
N ASP A 217 -28.57 29.23 2.46
CA ASP A 217 -29.34 30.30 1.79
C ASP A 217 -30.87 30.18 1.99
N SER A 218 -31.38 28.97 2.20
CA SER A 218 -32.81 28.74 2.47
C SER A 218 -33.20 28.99 3.93
N SER A 219 -32.26 28.88 4.86
CA SER A 219 -32.49 29.17 6.28
C SER A 219 -32.48 30.68 6.59
N ASP A 220 -31.68 31.46 5.86
CA ASP A 220 -31.55 32.92 6.06
C ASP A 220 -32.70 33.71 5.40
N ASN A 221 -33.37 33.14 4.39
CA ASN A 221 -34.51 33.74 3.70
C ASN A 221 -35.88 33.39 4.33
N SER A 222 -35.88 32.72 5.48
CA SER A 222 -37.07 32.24 6.20
C SER A 222 -37.30 32.95 7.56
N GLY A 223 -36.46 33.92 7.93
CA GLY A 223 -36.58 34.75 9.15
C GLY A 223 -37.07 36.16 8.85
#